data_AF-A0A352IL92-F1
#
_entry.id   AF-A0A352IL92-F1
#
_cell.length_a   1.000
_cell.length_b   1.000
_cell.length_c   1.000
_cell.angle_alpha   90.00
_cell.angle_beta   90.00
_cell.angle_gamma   90.00
#
_symmetry.space_group_name_H-M   'P 1'
#
loop_
_entity.id
_entity.type
_entity.pdbx_description
1 polymer ?
#
loop_
_entity_poly.entity_id
_entity_poly.type
_entity_poly.pdbx_seq_one_letter_code
_entity_poly.pdbx_strand_id
1 'polypeptide(L)'
;MCDELICRCEEISREEIEAAISDGAVTINEVKRFTRAGMGLCQGRTCRRLVERILSEKTNTPLSEIIPSTYRQPVRPVRSDLIQEHINNKSEGGLIE
;
A
#
# COMPACT_ATOMS: atom_id res chain seq x y z
N MET A 1 12.34 0.03 -25.04
CA MET A 1 12.09 -0.51 -23.69
C MET A 1 10.78 0.07 -23.23
N CYS A 2 9.84 -0.77 -22.81
CA CYS A 2 8.56 -0.31 -22.28
C CYS A 2 8.62 -0.57 -20.78
N ASP A 3 8.75 0.49 -19.98
CA ASP A 3 8.77 0.36 -18.53
C ASP A 3 7.43 -0.19 -18.04
N GLU A 4 7.43 -1.41 -17.51
CA GLU A 4 6.23 -2.00 -16.94
C GLU A 4 5.88 -1.27 -15.64
N LEU A 5 4.91 -0.34 -15.72
CA LEU A 5 4.43 0.40 -14.56
C LEU A 5 3.62 -0.48 -13.62
N ILE A 6 4.15 -0.70 -12.42
CA ILE A 6 3.50 -1.47 -11.36
C ILE A 6 2.63 -0.58 -10.48
N CYS A 7 3.14 0.57 -10.03
CA CYS A 7 2.36 1.53 -9.25
C CYS A 7 2.03 2.77 -10.06
N ARG A 8 0.79 2.86 -10.55
CA ARG A 8 0.33 4.01 -11.34
C ARG A 8 0.20 5.31 -10.53
N CYS A 9 0.04 5.24 -9.21
CA CYS A 9 -0.16 6.45 -8.40
C CYS A 9 1.16 7.15 -8.07
N GLU A 10 2.23 6.40 -7.90
CA GLU A 10 3.58 6.93 -7.61
C GLU A 10 4.51 6.77 -8.81
N GLU A 11 3.98 6.34 -9.95
CA GLU A 11 4.70 6.13 -11.22
C GLU A 11 5.90 5.18 -11.13
N ILE A 12 5.78 4.13 -10.30
CA ILE A 12 6.87 3.17 -10.04
C ILE A 12 6.84 2.00 -11.03
N SER A 13 7.98 1.74 -11.66
CA SER A 13 8.20 0.64 -12.60
C SER A 13 8.55 -0.69 -11.90
N ARG A 14 8.49 -1.79 -12.66
CA ARG A 14 8.96 -3.11 -12.18
C ARG A 14 10.46 -3.05 -11.86
N GLU A 15 11.25 -2.38 -12.68
CA GLU A 15 12.70 -2.28 -12.53
C GLU A 15 13.09 -1.61 -11.20
N GLU A 16 12.39 -0.54 -10.81
CA GLU A 16 12.64 0.13 -9.53
C GLU A 16 12.32 -0.76 -8.32
N ILE A 17 11.28 -1.58 -8.41
CA ILE A 17 10.94 -2.55 -7.35
C ILE A 17 12.03 -3.64 -7.28
N GLU A 18 12.48 -4.16 -8.42
CA GLU A 18 13.54 -5.16 -8.46
C GLU A 18 14.88 -4.60 -7.95
N ALA A 19 15.20 -3.35 -8.25
CA ALA A 19 16.36 -2.65 -7.72
C ALA A 19 16.28 -2.55 -6.19
N ALA A 20 15.14 -2.13 -5.64
CA ALA A 20 14.95 -2.06 -4.19
C ALA A 20 15.10 -3.44 -3.49
N ILE A 21 14.64 -4.51 -4.12
CA ILE A 21 14.82 -5.88 -3.60
C ILE A 21 16.30 -6.28 -3.65
N SER A 22 16.99 -5.95 -4.74
CA SER A 22 18.42 -6.21 -4.90
C SER A 22 19.27 -5.44 -3.87
N ASP A 23 18.83 -4.25 -3.49
CA ASP A 23 19.45 -3.41 -2.45
C ASP A 23 19.12 -3.87 -1.01
N GLY A 24 18.31 -4.93 -0.85
CA GLY A 24 18.09 -5.60 0.43
C GLY A 24 16.66 -5.53 0.99
N ALA A 25 15.68 -5.01 0.23
CA ALA A 25 14.29 -5.07 0.67
C ALA A 25 13.74 -6.51 0.58
N VAL A 26 13.48 -7.13 1.73
CA VAL A 26 12.96 -8.51 1.83
C VAL A 26 11.50 -8.59 2.26
N THR A 27 10.92 -7.48 2.71
CA THR A 27 9.52 -7.37 3.11
C THR A 27 8.76 -6.32 2.30
N ILE A 28 7.43 -6.47 2.22
CA ILE A 28 6.56 -5.49 1.56
C ILE A 28 6.69 -4.10 2.16
N ASN A 29 6.86 -4.01 3.48
CA ASN A 29 7.01 -2.72 4.15
C ASN A 29 8.36 -2.06 3.82
N GLU A 30 9.41 -2.84 3.58
CA GLU A 30 10.69 -2.29 3.10
C GLU A 30 10.56 -1.82 1.66
N VAL A 31 10.06 -2.65 0.75
CA VAL A 31 9.83 -2.23 -0.65
C VAL A 31 8.99 -0.94 -0.69
N LYS A 32 7.92 -0.87 0.11
CA LYS A 32 7.07 0.32 0.24
C LYS A 32 7.84 1.55 0.76
N ARG A 33 8.83 1.39 1.64
CA ARG A 33 9.67 2.49 2.15
C ARG A 33 10.70 2.95 1.12
N PHE A 34 11.28 2.02 0.37
CA PHE A 34 12.28 2.32 -0.67
C PHE A 34 11.64 3.00 -1.87
N THR A 35 10.55 2.44 -2.41
CA THR A 35 9.98 2.88 -3.70
C THR A 35 8.69 3.67 -3.57
N ARG A 36 8.10 3.76 -2.38
CA ARG A 36 6.75 4.32 -2.15
C ARG A 36 5.62 3.55 -2.84
N ALA A 37 5.88 2.42 -3.49
CA ALA A 37 4.85 1.61 -4.14
C ALA A 37 3.73 1.24 -3.14
N GLY A 38 2.50 1.69 -3.41
CA GLY A 38 1.35 1.50 -2.53
C GLY A 38 1.13 2.59 -1.47
N MET A 39 1.88 3.70 -1.52
CA MET A 39 1.65 4.90 -0.70
C MET A 39 0.80 5.97 -1.38
N GLY A 40 0.52 5.85 -2.69
CA GLY A 40 -0.27 6.85 -3.42
C GLY A 40 -1.76 6.84 -3.09
N LEU A 41 -2.55 7.63 -3.85
CA LEU A 41 -3.97 7.86 -3.57
C LEU A 41 -4.81 6.56 -3.45
N CYS A 42 -4.44 5.53 -4.19
CA CYS A 42 -5.12 4.24 -4.15
C CYS A 42 -4.77 3.37 -2.93
N GLN A 43 -3.76 3.76 -2.14
CA GLN A 43 -3.26 3.03 -0.96
C GLN A 43 -2.96 1.55 -1.25
N GLY A 44 -2.35 1.26 -2.40
CA GLY A 44 -1.93 -0.10 -2.76
C GLY A 44 -3.02 -1.01 -3.33
N ARG A 45 -4.23 -0.52 -3.60
CA ARG A 45 -5.34 -1.34 -4.13
C ARG A 45 -5.01 -2.09 -5.42
N THR A 46 -4.25 -1.47 -6.31
CA THR A 46 -3.93 -2.02 -7.62
C THR A 46 -2.56 -2.72 -7.62
N CYS A 47 -1.54 -2.07 -7.06
CA CYS A 47 -0.17 -2.53 -7.15
C CYS A 47 0.23 -3.57 -6.09
N ARG A 48 -0.46 -3.66 -4.94
CA ARG A 48 0.03 -4.47 -3.82
C ARG A 48 0.28 -5.93 -4.17
N ARG A 49 -0.68 -6.60 -4.83
CA ARG A 49 -0.52 -8.01 -5.22
C ARG A 49 0.57 -8.21 -6.27
N LEU A 50 0.81 -7.21 -7.11
CA LEU A 50 1.90 -7.23 -8.08
C LEU A 50 3.24 -7.13 -7.37
N VAL A 51 3.38 -6.22 -6.41
CA VAL A 51 4.59 -6.10 -5.58
C VAL A 51 4.84 -7.37 -4.78
N GLU A 52 3.80 -7.97 -4.18
CA GLU A 52 3.90 -9.27 -3.47
C GLU A 52 4.41 -10.39 -4.39
N ARG A 53 3.94 -10.41 -5.63
CA ARG A 53 4.40 -11.37 -6.65
C ARG A 53 5.85 -11.15 -7.06
N ILE A 54 6.24 -9.91 -7.34
CA ILE A 54 7.63 -9.56 -7.71
C ILE A 54 8.58 -9.92 -6.56
N LEU A 55 8.19 -9.62 -5.32
CA LEU A 55 8.97 -9.98 -4.14
C LEU A 55 9.13 -11.50 -4.03
N SER A 56 8.05 -12.27 -4.15
CA SER A 56 8.08 -13.74 -4.15
C SER A 56 9.00 -14.30 -5.24
N GLU A 57 8.90 -13.78 -6.46
CA GLU A 57 9.72 -14.19 -7.61
C GLU A 57 11.22 -13.90 -7.37
N LYS A 58 11.57 -12.81 -6.70
CA LYS A 58 12.97 -12.41 -6.48
C LYS A 58 13.60 -12.99 -5.23
N THR A 59 12.84 -13.18 -4.15
CA THR A 59 13.36 -13.73 -2.88
C THR A 59 13.23 -15.26 -2.81
N ASN A 60 12.59 -15.90 -3.80
CA ASN A 60 12.21 -17.31 -3.78
C ASN A 60 11.37 -17.71 -2.55
N THR A 61 10.70 -16.74 -1.94
CA THR A 61 9.82 -16.96 -0.79
C THR A 61 8.41 -17.25 -1.30
N PRO A 62 7.72 -18.30 -0.83
CA PRO A 62 6.36 -18.55 -1.26
C PRO A 62 5.44 -17.40 -0.88
N LEU A 63 4.47 -17.07 -1.74
CA LEU A 63 3.50 -15.99 -1.51
C LEU A 63 2.77 -16.09 -0.16
N SER A 64 2.60 -17.29 0.38
CA SER A 64 1.97 -17.55 1.69
C SER A 64 2.78 -17.03 2.88
N GLU A 65 4.10 -16.91 2.74
CA GLU A 65 4.98 -16.41 3.80
C GLU A 65 5.19 -14.90 3.73
N ILE A 66 4.80 -14.25 2.62
CA ILE A 66 4.91 -12.81 2.46
C ILE A 66 3.84 -12.12 3.31
N ILE A 67 4.29 -11.43 4.35
CA ILE A 67 3.41 -10.69 5.24
C ILE A 67 2.88 -9.44 4.52
N PRO A 68 1.56 -9.29 4.38
CA PRO A 68 0.99 -8.12 3.74
C PRO A 68 1.15 -6.85 4.58
N SER A 69 1.16 -5.70 3.89
CA SER A 69 1.11 -4.40 4.58
C SER A 69 -0.19 -4.23 5.38
N THR A 70 -0.11 -3.53 6.51
CA THR A 70 -1.24 -3.28 7.40
C THR A 70 -2.31 -2.41 6.74
N TYR A 71 -3.58 -2.77 6.93
CA TYR A 71 -4.70 -1.91 6.57
C TYR A 71 -4.90 -0.83 7.63
N ARG A 72 -5.07 0.42 7.18
CA ARG A 72 -5.29 1.57 8.07
C ARG A 72 -6.57 2.28 7.64
N GLN A 73 -7.29 2.80 8.63
CA GLN A 73 -8.43 3.67 8.40
C GLN A 73 -7.91 5.08 8.05
N PRO A 74 -8.59 5.83 7.18
CA PRO A 74 -9.78 5.47 6.42
C PRO A 74 -9.45 4.67 5.13
N VAL A 75 -10.32 3.73 4.76
CA VAL A 75 -10.09 2.84 3.60
C VAL A 75 -10.05 3.61 2.26
N ARG A 76 -10.81 4.69 2.17
CA ARG A 76 -10.76 5.67 1.08
C ARG A 76 -10.38 7.02 1.68
N PRO A 77 -9.68 7.89 0.93
CA PRO A 77 -9.58 9.29 1.30
C PRO A 77 -11.00 9.84 1.51
N VAL A 78 -11.23 10.37 2.70
CA VAL A 78 -12.45 11.08 3.07
C VAL A 78 -12.08 12.52 3.33
N ARG A 79 -13.01 13.43 3.05
CA ARG A 79 -12.79 14.84 3.34
C ARG A 79 -12.72 15.04 4.87
N SER A 80 -11.87 15.96 5.31
CA SER A 80 -11.66 16.23 6.73
C SER A 80 -12.93 16.76 7.42
N ASP A 81 -13.75 17.53 6.72
CA ASP A 81 -15.05 18.03 7.18
C ASP A 81 -15.97 16.89 7.63
N LEU A 82 -16.08 15.83 6.84
CA LEU A 82 -16.90 14.66 7.16
C LEU A 82 -16.37 13.91 8.40
N ILE A 83 -15.06 13.88 8.61
CA ILE A 83 -14.46 13.30 9.82
C ILE A 83 -14.84 14.15 11.04
N GLN A 84 -14.77 15.47 10.94
CA GLN A 84 -15.13 16.38 12.02
C GLN A 84 -16.62 16.27 12.38
N GLU A 85 -17.51 16.24 11.38
CA GLU A 85 -18.94 16.04 11.56
C GLU A 85 -19.23 14.69 12.25
N HIS A 86 -18.56 13.61 11.83
CA HIS A 86 -18.72 12.31 12.48
C HIS A 86 -18.29 12.33 13.96
N ILE A 87 -17.20 13.02 14.29
CA ILE A 87 -16.73 13.18 15.68
C ILE A 87 -17.77 13.97 16.49
N ASN A 88 -18.27 15.10 15.96
CA ASN A 88 -19.25 15.95 16.63
C ASN A 88 -20.59 15.22 16.86
N ASN A 89 -21.09 14.51 15.85
CA ASN A 89 -22.32 13.71 15.94
C ASN A 89 -22.19 12.58 16.98
N LYS A 90 -20.99 12.01 17.15
CA LYS A 90 -20.72 10.97 18.14
C LYS A 90 -20.67 11.52 19.58
N SER A 91 -20.27 12.77 19.76
CA SER A 91 -20.32 13.46 21.07
C SER A 91 -21.73 13.90 21.48
N GLU A 92 -22.62 14.14 20.52
CA GLU A 92 -24.00 14.59 20.78
C GLU A 92 -25.01 13.44 20.92
N GLY A 93 -24.62 12.20 20.60
CA GLY A 93 -25.51 11.03 20.56
C GLY A 93 -24.89 9.77 21.14
N GLY A 94 -24.43 9.83 22.39
CA GLY A 94 -24.14 8.63 23.18
C GLY A 94 -25.42 7.99 23.70
N LEU A 95 -26.13 7.25 22.84
CA LEU A 95 -27.06 6.13 23.09
C LEU A 95 -27.92 5.94 21.84
N ILE A 96 -27.50 5.04 20.96
CA ILE A 96 -28.47 4.25 20.20
C ILE A 96 -28.75 3.02 21.07
N GLU A 97 -29.97 2.91 21.59
CA GLU A 97 -30.56 1.61 21.93
C GLU A 97 -30.62 0.72 20.68
#